data_AF-A0A421K2E2-F1
#
_entry.id   AF-A0A421K2E2-F1
#
_cell.length_a   1.000
_cell.length_b   1.000
_cell.length_c   1.000
_cell.angle_alpha   90.00
_cell.angle_beta   90.00
_cell.angle_gamma   90.00
#
_symmetry.space_group_name_H-M   'P 1'
#
loop_
_entity.id
_entity.type
_entity.pdbx_description
1 polymer ?
#
loop_
_entity_poly.entity_id
_entity_poly.type
_entity_poly.pdbx_seq_one_letter_code
_entity_poly.pdbx_strand_id
1 'polypeptide(L)'
;MDLMIVKDVMPGNNDQKILTGPLLLKEFSLRSEVEGAFGDKVFVSSELGKRICVPVSGVSVSQAMGGNWQVSVAIDCSKEESNVALDSIVSDNE
;
A
#
# COMPACT_ATOMS: atom_id res chain seq x y z
N MET A 1 -3.37 11.10 -3.70
CA MET A 1 -1.96 11.17 -4.09
C MET A 1 -1.40 9.77 -4.10
N ASP A 2 -0.56 9.47 -5.09
CA ASP A 2 0.00 8.13 -5.25
C ASP A 2 1.17 7.92 -4.29
N LEU A 3 1.04 6.92 -3.43
CA LEU A 3 1.97 6.61 -2.35
C LEU A 3 3.01 5.58 -2.81
N MET A 4 2.57 4.43 -3.31
CA MET A 4 3.45 3.32 -3.71
C MET A 4 2.92 2.58 -4.95
N ILE A 5 3.85 1.96 -5.70
CA ILE A 5 3.49 0.91 -6.68
C ILE A 5 3.58 -0.43 -5.95
N VAL A 6 2.55 -1.25 -6.12
CA VAL A 6 2.53 -2.63 -5.66
C VAL A 6 3.48 -3.45 -6.53
N LYS A 7 4.56 -3.96 -5.95
CA LYS A 7 5.49 -4.88 -6.60
C LYS A 7 5.32 -6.32 -6.14
N ASP A 8 4.72 -6.52 -4.98
CA ASP A 8 4.40 -7.84 -4.47
C ASP A 8 3.09 -7.80 -3.67
N VAL A 9 2.36 -8.92 -3.71
CA VAL A 9 1.11 -9.12 -2.98
C VAL A 9 1.22 -10.45 -2.25
N MET A 10 1.41 -10.39 -0.94
CA MET A 10 1.52 -11.58 -0.10
C MET A 10 0.23 -11.79 0.71
N PRO A 11 -0.20 -13.02 0.97
CA PRO A 11 -1.26 -13.28 1.93
C PRO A 11 -0.78 -12.92 3.36
N GLY A 12 -1.61 -12.19 4.10
CA GLY A 12 -1.43 -11.88 5.51
C GLY A 12 -2.28 -12.79 6.42
N ASN A 13 -2.37 -12.43 7.70
CA ASN A 13 -3.25 -13.13 8.65
C ASN A 13 -4.71 -12.69 8.47
N ASN A 14 -5.69 -13.55 8.75
CA ASN A 14 -7.12 -13.21 8.77
C ASN A 14 -7.63 -12.53 7.47
N ASP A 15 -7.39 -13.15 6.31
CA ASP A 15 -7.81 -12.64 4.99
C ASP A 15 -7.22 -11.28 4.60
N GLN A 16 -6.11 -10.89 5.24
CA GLN A 16 -5.33 -9.72 4.84
C GLN A 16 -4.52 -9.98 3.59
N LYS A 17 -4.24 -8.91 2.86
CA LYS A 17 -3.21 -8.87 1.83
C LYS A 17 -2.14 -7.88 2.24
N ILE A 18 -0.88 -8.26 2.08
CA ILE A 18 0.28 -7.42 2.31
C ILE A 18 0.76 -6.93 0.95
N LEU A 19 0.55 -5.66 0.69
CA LEU A 19 1.05 -4.99 -0.51
C LEU A 19 2.44 -4.45 -0.22
N THR A 20 3.43 -4.87 -1.00
CA THR A 20 4.81 -4.39 -0.84
C THR A 20 5.29 -3.70 -2.09
N GLY A 21 6.03 -2.61 -1.92
CA GLY A 21 6.73 -1.98 -3.03
C GLY A 21 7.40 -0.65 -2.68
N PRO A 22 8.03 -0.02 -3.68
CA PRO A 22 8.70 1.24 -3.49
C PRO A 22 7.70 2.37 -3.32
N LEU A 23 8.01 3.28 -2.40
CA LEU A 23 7.34 4.57 -2.31
C LEU A 23 7.65 5.39 -3.56
N LEU A 24 6.63 5.90 -4.24
CA LEU A 24 6.80 6.51 -5.56
C LEU A 24 7.28 7.95 -5.50
N LEU A 25 6.68 8.76 -4.62
CA LEU A 25 6.83 10.20 -4.67
C LEU A 25 6.49 10.82 -3.31
N LYS A 26 7.49 11.22 -2.50
CA LYS A 26 7.49 12.47 -1.70
C LYS A 26 8.68 12.57 -0.75
N GLU A 27 8.94 13.82 -0.34
CA GLU A 27 9.91 14.32 0.63
C GLU A 27 9.70 13.80 2.08
N PHE A 28 9.29 12.54 2.23
CA PHE A 28 9.21 11.94 3.54
C PHE A 28 10.61 11.76 4.10
N SER A 29 10.90 12.55 5.13
CA SER A 29 12.18 12.52 5.82
C SER A 29 12.12 11.55 7.00
N LEU A 30 10.92 11.30 7.52
CA LEU A 30 10.69 10.46 8.69
C LEU A 30 9.75 9.30 8.37
N ARG A 31 10.03 8.16 9.00
CA ARG A 31 9.19 6.96 8.93
C ARG A 31 7.75 7.24 9.35
N SER A 32 7.55 8.06 10.38
CA SER A 32 6.22 8.41 10.90
C SER A 32 5.36 9.18 9.90
N GLU A 33 5.98 9.94 8.99
CA GLU A 33 5.25 10.66 7.95
C GLU A 33 4.74 9.69 6.88
N VAL A 34 5.53 8.66 6.55
CA VAL A 34 5.11 7.56 5.67
C VAL A 34 3.94 6.82 6.33
N GLU A 35 4.09 6.37 7.58
CA GLU A 35 3.02 5.66 8.30
C GLU A 35 1.74 6.50 8.39
N GLY A 36 1.86 7.81 8.63
CA GLY A 36 0.72 8.74 8.65
C GLY A 36 0.05 8.93 7.29
N ALA A 37 0.78 8.84 6.18
CA ALA A 37 0.23 9.00 4.83
C ALA A 37 -0.64 7.82 4.40
N PHE A 38 -0.31 6.60 4.82
CA PHE A 38 -1.15 5.42 4.57
C PHE A 38 -2.39 5.38 5.47
N GLY A 39 -2.34 6.00 6.65
CA GLY A 39 -3.50 6.25 7.50
C GLY A 39 -4.33 5.01 7.84
N ASP A 40 -5.64 5.20 8.03
CA ASP A 40 -6.58 4.13 8.36
C ASP A 40 -7.14 3.41 7.12
N LYS A 41 -7.00 4.02 5.94
CA LYS A 41 -7.54 3.50 4.67
C LYS A 41 -6.75 4.03 3.48
N VAL A 42 -6.67 3.23 2.42
CA VAL A 42 -6.07 3.61 1.14
C VAL A 42 -6.95 3.20 -0.02
N PHE A 43 -6.69 3.81 -1.16
CA PHE A 43 -7.27 3.42 -2.44
C PHE A 43 -6.27 2.59 -3.22
N VAL A 44 -6.68 1.43 -3.70
CA VAL A 44 -5.83 0.54 -4.51
C VAL A 44 -6.51 0.31 -5.85
N SER A 45 -5.75 0.36 -6.94
CA SER A 45 -6.27 -0.06 -8.25
C SER A 45 -6.39 -1.58 -8.32
N SER A 46 -7.56 -2.09 -8.70
CA SER A 46 -7.75 -3.51 -9.04
C SER A 46 -7.26 -3.82 -10.46
N GLU A 47 -7.07 -5.10 -10.78
CA GLU A 47 -6.83 -5.60 -12.15
C GLU A 47 -7.83 -5.08 -13.19
N LEU A 48 -9.07 -4.78 -12.78
CA LEU A 48 -10.11 -4.22 -13.64
C LEU A 48 -10.02 -2.69 -13.82
N GLY A 49 -8.98 -2.04 -13.30
CA GLY A 49 -8.81 -0.59 -13.32
C GLY A 49 -9.73 0.18 -12.36
N LYS A 50 -10.55 -0.52 -11.57
CA LYS A 50 -11.41 0.07 -10.54
C LYS A 50 -10.58 0.41 -9.30
N ARG A 51 -10.74 1.62 -8.76
CA ARG A 51 -10.20 1.99 -7.44
C ARG A 51 -11.11 1.45 -6.35
N ILE A 52 -10.52 0.74 -5.40
CA ILE A 52 -11.20 0.17 -4.23
C ILE A 52 -10.63 0.82 -2.97
N CYS A 53 -11.52 1.22 -2.07
CA CYS A 53 -11.13 1.76 -0.77
C CYS A 53 -11.01 0.60 0.22
N VAL A 54 -9.81 0.37 0.73
CA VAL A 54 -9.50 -0.73 1.65
C VAL A 54 -8.97 -0.20 2.97
N PRO A 55 -9.42 -0.74 4.11
CA PRO A 55 -8.87 -0.37 5.41
C PRO A 55 -7.43 -0.88 5.53
N VAL A 56 -6.59 -0.07 6.19
CA VAL A 56 -5.21 -0.40 6.49
C VAL A 56 -5.14 -0.94 7.92
N SER A 57 -4.67 -2.17 8.05
CA SER A 57 -4.45 -2.84 9.34
C SER A 57 -3.05 -2.59 9.90
N GLY A 58 -2.10 -2.23 9.05
CA GLY A 58 -0.74 -1.93 9.49
C GLY A 58 0.17 -1.50 8.35
N VAL A 59 1.18 -0.72 8.71
CA VAL A 59 2.19 -0.20 7.78
C VAL A 59 3.56 -0.50 8.34
N SER A 60 4.41 -1.12 7.54
CA SER A 60 5.81 -1.33 7.83
C SER A 60 6.64 -0.65 6.77
N VAL A 61 7.67 0.05 7.21
CA VAL A 61 8.49 0.89 6.37
C VAL A 61 9.94 0.52 6.61
N SER A 62 10.65 0.18 5.53
CA SER A 62 12.08 -0.13 5.56
C SER A 62 12.84 0.73 4.54
N GLN A 63 14.01 1.21 4.92
CA GLN A 63 14.85 1.99 4.01
C GLN A 63 15.75 1.03 3.24
N ALA A 64 15.64 1.01 1.92
CA ALA A 64 16.50 0.20 1.07
C ALA A 64 17.88 0.84 0.93
N MET A 65 18.90 0.00 0.66
CA MET A 65 20.25 0.46 0.34
C MET A 65 20.21 1.29 -0.95
N GLY A 66 20.15 2.62 -0.82
CA GLY A 66 19.94 3.55 -1.93
C GLY A 66 19.06 4.75 -1.59
N GLY A 67 18.51 4.82 -0.37
CA GLY A 67 17.71 5.96 0.09
C GLY A 67 16.23 5.90 -0.34
N ASN A 68 15.86 4.88 -1.12
CA ASN A 68 14.47 4.60 -1.45
C ASN A 68 13.79 3.90 -0.28
N TRP A 69 12.55 4.27 -0.02
CA TRP A 69 11.72 3.65 0.99
C TRP A 69 10.93 2.49 0.38
N GLN A 70 11.05 1.32 0.99
CA GLN A 70 10.21 0.16 0.75
C GLN A 70 9.10 0.14 1.79
N VAL A 71 7.87 0.01 1.33
CA VAL A 71 6.69 0.00 2.20
C VAL A 71 5.97 -1.32 2.02
N SER A 72 5.55 -1.90 3.14
CA SER A 72 4.63 -3.03 3.21
C SER A 72 3.39 -2.58 3.96
N VAL A 73 2.23 -2.68 3.32
CA VAL A 73 0.93 -2.27 3.87
C VAL A 73 0.06 -3.51 3.98
N ALA A 74 -0.42 -3.81 5.19
CA ALA A 74 -1.44 -4.80 5.40
C ALA A 74 -2.81 -4.17 5.21
N ILE A 75 -3.59 -4.70 4.26
CA ILE A 75 -4.96 -4.26 3.97
C ILE A 75 -5.94 -5.40 4.25
N ASP A 76 -7.11 -5.09 4.80
CA ASP A 76 -8.16 -6.11 4.98
C ASP A 76 -9.03 -6.18 3.73
N CYS A 77 -8.96 -7.30 3.01
CA CYS A 77 -9.78 -7.54 1.82
C CYS A 77 -11.04 -8.37 2.11
N SER A 78 -11.51 -8.41 3.36
CA SER A 78 -12.53 -9.34 3.86
C SER A 78 -13.92 -9.31 3.17
N LYS A 79 -14.18 -8.38 2.24
CA LYS A 79 -15.51 -8.18 1.63
C LYS A 79 -15.54 -8.01 0.12
N GLU A 80 -14.40 -7.80 -0.54
CA GLU A 80 -14.35 -7.70 -1.99
C GLU A 80 -13.30 -8.71 -2.49
N GLU A 81 -13.60 -9.41 -3.58
CA GLU A 81 -12.62 -10.11 -4.41
C GLU A 81 -11.69 -9.08 -5.07
N SER A 82 -11.03 -8.28 -4.25
CA SER A 82 -10.08 -7.28 -4.61
C SER A 82 -8.81 -8.00 -5.02
N ASN A 83 -8.80 -8.56 -6.23
CA ASN A 83 -7.57 -8.90 -6.90
C ASN A 83 -6.83 -7.58 -7.16
N VAL A 84 -5.95 -7.26 -6.22
CA VAL A 84 -4.97 -6.20 -6.35
C VAL A 84 -3.95 -6.73 -7.35
N ALA A 85 -3.80 -6.03 -8.47
CA ALA A 85 -2.83 -6.38 -9.48
C ALA A 85 -1.42 -6.07 -8.99
N LEU A 86 -0.45 -6.79 -9.53
CA LEU A 86 0.92 -6.28 -9.56
C LEU A 86 0.94 -4.99 -10.42
N ASP A 87 1.82 -4.08 -10.07
CA ASP A 87 1.93 -2.72 -10.62
C ASP A 87 0.72 -1.79 -10.36
N SER A 88 -0.22 -2.21 -9.51
CA SER A 88 -1.26 -1.33 -8.99
C SER A 88 -0.68 -0.16 -8.20
N ILE A 89 -1.40 0.97 -8.24
CA ILE A 89 -1.06 2.16 -7.46
C ILE A 89 -1.87 2.16 -6.17
N VAL A 90 -1.21 2.43 -5.06
CA VAL A 90 -1.83 2.73 -3.76
C VAL A 90 -1.83 4.23 -3.55
N SER A 91 -2.96 4.82 -3.18
CA SER A 91 -3.14 6.26 -3.03
C SER A 91 -3.87 6.62 -1.72
N ASP A 92 -3.55 7.78 -1.13
CA ASP A 92 -4.22 8.31 0.07
C ASP A 92 -5.60 8.94 -0.21
N ASN A 93 -5.88 9.27 -1.48
CA ASN A 93 -7.09 9.95 -1.94
C ASN A 93 -7.74 9.19 -3.11
N GLU A 94 -9.04 9.43 -3.31
CA GLU A 94 -9.87 8.84 -4.37
C GLU A 94 -9.42 9.22 -5.80
#